data_AF-A0A0R1LK69-F1
#
_entry.id   AF-A0A0R1LK69-F1
#
_cell.length_a   1.000
_cell.length_b   1.000
_cell.length_c   1.000
_cell.angle_alpha   90.00
_cell.angle_beta   90.00
_cell.angle_gamma   90.00
#
_symmetry.space_group_name_H-M   'P 1'
#
loop_
_entity.id
_entity.type
_entity.pdbx_description
1 polymer ?
#
loop_
_entity_poly.entity_id
_entity_poly.type
_entity_poly.pdbx_seq_one_letter_code
_entity_poly.pdbx_strand_id
1 'polypeptide(L)'
;MLAELGGGLLLATWQGPASTQPLAWLFLWSFAALCDARTQSFPAWVGVVNLLLAPHPITVVTTLGLILAYALIRWGWPYWQHPWIGDGDLEFISSFGLALGPLTTSRWLSLACVLALLAHWQVPQKQLPFIPALTISAWIWWVLPGH
;
A
#
# COMPACT_ATOMS: atom_id res chain seq x y z
N MET A 1 6.74 -18.17 -1.77
CA MET A 1 7.90 -17.37 -2.20
C MET A 1 7.77 -15.90 -1.80
N LEU A 2 6.79 -15.12 -2.27
CA LEU A 2 6.61 -13.71 -1.82
C LEU A 2 6.28 -13.55 -0.33
N ALA A 3 5.49 -14.46 0.26
CA ALA A 3 5.21 -14.44 1.70
C ALA A 3 6.45 -14.77 2.55
N GLU A 4 7.35 -15.63 2.03
CA GLU A 4 8.62 -15.97 2.69
C GLU A 4 9.68 -14.90 2.46
N LEU A 5 9.67 -14.24 1.30
CA LEU A 5 10.47 -13.04 1.05
C LEU A 5 10.04 -11.89 1.95
N GLY A 6 8.72 -11.68 2.11
CA GLY A 6 8.18 -10.72 3.08
C GLY A 6 8.60 -11.07 4.50
N GLY A 7 8.38 -12.31 4.93
CA GLY A 7 8.82 -12.81 6.25
C GLY A 7 10.32 -12.67 6.51
N GLY A 8 11.14 -13.02 5.53
CA GLY A 8 12.60 -12.92 5.61
C GLY A 8 13.10 -11.48 5.64
N LEU A 9 12.51 -10.59 4.84
CA LEU A 9 12.81 -9.16 4.86
C LEU A 9 12.39 -8.51 6.18
N LEU A 10 11.25 -8.91 6.77
CA LEU A 10 10.83 -8.44 8.10
C LEU A 10 11.86 -8.78 9.17
N LEU A 11 12.34 -10.02 9.19
CA LEU A 11 13.34 -10.46 10.17
C LEU A 11 14.70 -9.79 9.93
N ALA A 12 15.08 -9.58 8.66
CA ALA A 12 16.35 -8.93 8.29
C ALA A 12 16.37 -7.42 8.57
N THR A 13 15.21 -6.76 8.58
CA THR A 13 15.07 -5.31 8.78
C THR A 13 14.58 -4.94 10.18
N TRP A 14 14.35 -5.92 11.06
CA TRP A 14 13.99 -5.69 12.45
C TRP A 14 15.18 -5.08 13.20
N GLN A 15 15.06 -3.80 13.60
CA GLN A 15 16.07 -3.08 14.39
C GLN A 15 15.64 -2.83 15.84
N GLY A 16 14.41 -3.21 16.21
CA GLY A 16 13.92 -3.15 17.59
C GLY A 16 12.39 -3.08 17.68
N PRO A 17 11.82 -2.89 18.88
CA PRO A 17 10.38 -2.75 19.07
C PRO A 17 9.77 -1.62 18.23
N ALA A 18 10.51 -0.54 18.01
CA ALA A 18 10.06 0.60 17.20
C ALA A 18 9.83 0.26 15.71
N SER A 19 10.54 -0.75 15.17
CA SER A 19 10.35 -1.20 13.78
C SER A 19 9.19 -2.19 13.61
N THR A 20 8.60 -2.71 14.70
CA THR A 20 7.59 -3.79 14.60
C THR A 20 6.31 -3.35 13.90
N GLN A 21 5.76 -2.18 14.24
CA GLN A 21 4.56 -1.63 13.62
C GLN A 21 4.69 -1.39 12.11
N PRO A 22 5.71 -0.65 11.62
CA PRO A 22 5.86 -0.42 10.18
C PRO A 22 6.20 -1.69 9.40
N LEU A 23 6.91 -2.64 10.00
CA LEU A 23 7.16 -3.95 9.40
C LEU A 23 5.87 -4.76 9.28
N ALA A 24 5.04 -4.83 10.33
CA ALA A 24 3.72 -5.47 10.26
C ALA A 24 2.81 -4.80 9.22
N TRP A 25 2.90 -3.48 9.07
CA TRP A 25 2.21 -2.73 8.03
C TRP A 25 2.67 -3.13 6.62
N LEU A 26 3.98 -3.16 6.34
CA LEU A 26 4.54 -3.59 5.05
C LEU A 26 4.26 -5.07 4.72
N PHE A 27 4.15 -5.92 5.75
CA PHE A 27 3.73 -7.31 5.57
C PHE A 27 2.30 -7.40 5.05
N LEU A 28 1.40 -6.60 5.62
CA LEU A 28 0.01 -6.53 5.19
C LEU A 28 -0.12 -6.08 3.74
N TRP A 29 0.70 -5.12 3.31
CA TRP A 29 0.79 -4.66 1.93
C TRP A 29 1.31 -5.76 0.99
N SER A 30 2.24 -6.58 1.48
CA SER A 30 2.79 -7.73 0.76
C SER A 30 1.77 -8.85 0.62
N PHE A 31 0.91 -9.04 1.62
CA PHE A 31 -0.24 -9.94 1.54
C PHE A 31 -1.29 -9.43 0.53
N ALA A 32 -1.63 -8.14 0.57
CA ALA A 32 -2.56 -7.55 -0.39
C ALA A 32 -2.04 -7.64 -1.83
N ALA A 33 -0.76 -7.34 -2.06
CA ALA A 33 -0.10 -7.49 -3.35
C ALA A 33 -0.11 -8.93 -3.86
N LEU A 34 0.01 -9.91 -2.96
CA LEU A 34 -0.07 -11.33 -3.29
C LEU A 34 -1.46 -11.75 -3.76
N CYS A 35 -2.51 -11.28 -3.06
CA CYS A 35 -3.90 -11.50 -3.47
C CYS A 35 -4.17 -10.88 -4.84
N ASP A 36 -3.74 -9.64 -5.04
CA ASP A 36 -3.92 -8.90 -6.29
C ASP A 36 -3.16 -9.54 -7.47
N ALA A 37 -1.91 -9.96 -7.25
CA ALA A 37 -1.13 -10.69 -8.25
C ALA A 37 -1.75 -12.05 -8.65
N ARG A 38 -2.60 -12.62 -7.79
CA ARG A 38 -3.37 -13.84 -8.05
C ARG A 38 -4.78 -13.56 -8.55
N THR A 39 -5.10 -12.31 -8.92
CA THR A 39 -6.45 -11.85 -9.34
C THR A 39 -7.53 -12.13 -8.30
N GLN A 40 -7.15 -12.21 -7.02
CA GLN A 40 -8.06 -12.43 -5.91
C GLN A 40 -8.36 -11.10 -5.21
N SER A 41 -9.63 -10.82 -4.98
CA SER A 41 -10.03 -9.74 -4.09
C SER A 41 -9.56 -10.03 -2.67
N PHE A 42 -8.81 -9.11 -2.07
CA PHE A 42 -8.45 -9.23 -0.66
C PHE A 42 -9.65 -8.82 0.23
N PRO A 43 -9.79 -9.42 1.42
CA PRO A 43 -10.93 -9.15 2.29
C PRO A 43 -10.87 -7.74 2.92
N ALA A 44 -12.04 -7.12 3.12
CA ALA A 44 -12.17 -5.73 3.59
C ALA A 44 -11.49 -5.43 4.94
N TRP A 45 -11.31 -6.45 5.79
CA TRP A 45 -10.58 -6.29 7.05
C TRP A 45 -9.11 -5.92 6.82
N VAL A 46 -8.52 -6.26 5.67
CA VAL A 46 -7.14 -5.88 5.32
C VAL A 46 -7.03 -4.37 5.20
N GLY A 47 -8.00 -3.70 4.58
CA GLY A 47 -8.05 -2.23 4.54
C GLY A 47 -8.15 -1.63 5.96
N VAL A 48 -8.95 -2.23 6.85
CA VAL A 48 -9.08 -1.77 8.24
C VAL A 48 -7.78 -1.99 9.04
N VAL A 49 -7.16 -3.15 8.91
CA VAL A 49 -5.91 -3.47 9.62
C VAL A 49 -4.74 -2.64 9.07
N ASN A 50 -4.74 -2.32 7.77
CA ASN A 50 -3.79 -1.41 7.14
C ASN A 50 -3.79 -0.05 7.83
N LEU A 51 -4.98 0.47 8.13
CA LEU A 51 -5.17 1.75 8.80
C LEU A 51 -4.70 1.73 10.25
N LEU A 52 -4.98 0.65 10.97
CA LEU A 52 -4.56 0.51 12.37
C LEU A 52 -3.05 0.37 12.52
N LEU A 53 -2.39 -0.26 11.54
CA LEU A 53 -0.94 -0.49 11.54
C LEU A 53 -0.15 0.66 10.94
N ALA A 54 -0.78 1.57 10.20
CA ALA A 54 -0.09 2.68 9.55
C ALA A 54 0.71 3.51 10.59
N PRO A 55 1.98 3.85 10.31
CA PRO A 55 2.86 4.54 11.25
C PRO A 55 2.55 6.05 11.28
N HIS A 56 1.32 6.42 11.65
CA HIS A 56 0.92 7.80 11.96
C HIS A 56 0.57 7.97 13.43
N PRO A 57 0.72 9.17 14.00
CA PRO A 57 0.14 9.47 15.31
C PRO A 57 -1.38 9.31 15.22
N ILE A 58 -1.95 8.49 16.09
CA ILE A 58 -3.41 8.33 16.22
C ILE A 58 -3.95 9.59 16.90
N THR A 59 -4.37 10.54 16.08
CA THR A 59 -4.97 11.81 16.51
C THR A 59 -6.37 11.90 15.96
N VAL A 60 -7.23 12.70 16.60
CA VAL A 60 -8.60 12.94 16.10
C VAL A 60 -8.58 13.42 14.65
N VAL A 61 -7.61 14.26 14.27
CA VAL A 61 -7.48 14.79 12.91
C VAL A 61 -7.13 13.69 11.91
N THR A 62 -6.14 12.82 12.21
CA THR A 62 -5.75 11.73 11.31
C THR A 62 -6.84 10.67 11.19
N THR A 63 -7.52 10.34 12.28
CA THR A 63 -8.66 9.41 12.27
C THR A 63 -9.85 9.97 11.48
N LEU A 64 -10.22 11.24 11.66
CA LEU A 64 -11.30 11.87 10.89
C LEU A 64 -10.94 11.97 9.41
N GLY A 65 -9.69 12.34 9.08
CA GLY A 65 -9.20 12.38 7.70
C GLY A 65 -9.30 11.01 7.02
N LEU A 66 -8.99 9.93 7.74
CA LEU A 66 -9.11 8.56 7.26
C LEU A 66 -10.55 8.11 7.05
N ILE A 67 -11.42 8.35 8.04
CA ILE A 67 -12.85 8.02 7.92
C ILE A 67 -13.46 8.77 6.74
N LEU A 68 -13.10 10.05 6.58
CA LEU A 68 -13.55 10.86 5.46
C LEU A 68 -13.04 10.31 4.12
N ALA A 69 -11.75 9.98 4.01
CA ALA A 69 -11.18 9.39 2.80
C ALA A 69 -11.87 8.06 2.44
N TYR A 70 -12.04 7.17 3.43
CA TYR A 70 -12.73 5.90 3.25
C TYR A 70 -14.19 6.09 2.82
N ALA A 71 -14.91 7.01 3.47
CA ALA A 71 -16.29 7.33 3.12
C ALA A 71 -16.39 7.91 1.70
N LEU A 72 -15.47 8.80 1.30
CA LEU A 72 -15.41 9.35 -0.05
C LEU A 72 -15.11 8.29 -1.09
N ILE A 73 -14.18 7.36 -0.82
CA ILE A 73 -13.89 6.24 -1.72
C ILE A 73 -15.14 5.37 -1.87
N ARG A 74 -15.73 4.90 -0.77
CA ARG A 74 -16.94 4.04 -0.79
C ARG A 74 -18.15 4.71 -1.44
N TRP A 75 -18.31 6.02 -1.21
CA TRP A 75 -19.42 6.78 -1.78
C TRP A 75 -19.20 7.11 -3.26
N GLY A 76 -17.98 7.45 -3.66
CA GLY A 76 -17.62 7.72 -5.05
C GLY A 76 -17.54 6.47 -5.92
N TRP A 77 -17.21 5.32 -5.34
CA TRP A 77 -17.05 4.05 -6.04
C TRP A 77 -18.22 3.64 -6.94
N PRO A 78 -19.49 3.62 -6.47
CA PRO A 78 -20.62 3.23 -7.32
C PRO A 78 -20.85 4.15 -8.51
N TYR A 79 -20.33 5.38 -8.49
CA TYR A 79 -20.43 6.33 -9.60
C TYR A 79 -19.30 6.18 -10.62
N TRP A 80 -18.28 5.37 -10.33
CA TRP A 80 -17.13 5.16 -11.21
C TRP A 80 -17.34 3.92 -12.09
N GLN A 81 -17.95 4.12 -13.28
CA GLN A 81 -18.33 3.01 -14.17
C GLN A 81 -17.14 2.28 -14.83
N HIS A 82 -16.02 2.96 -15.01
CA HIS A 82 -14.77 2.39 -15.53
C HIS A 82 -13.62 2.78 -14.61
N PRO A 83 -13.42 2.08 -13.48
CA PRO A 83 -12.31 2.35 -12.58
C PRO A 83 -11.01 1.83 -13.22
N TRP A 84 -10.02 2.71 -13.34
CA TRP A 84 -8.67 2.38 -13.85
C TRP A 84 -7.74 1.91 -12.72
N ILE A 85 -8.20 2.04 -11.48
CA ILE A 85 -7.50 1.72 -10.24
C ILE A 85 -8.48 0.95 -9.34
N GLY A 86 -8.01 0.13 -8.40
CA GLY A 86 -8.90 -0.57 -7.45
C GLY A 86 -9.37 0.33 -6.30
N ASP A 87 -10.49 -0.01 -5.65
CA ASP A 87 -10.95 0.67 -4.43
C ASP A 87 -9.93 0.47 -3.32
N GLY A 88 -9.41 -0.76 -3.24
CA GLY A 88 -8.30 -1.15 -2.41
C GLY A 88 -7.07 -0.26 -2.55
N ASP A 89 -6.64 0.02 -3.78
CA ASP A 89 -5.46 0.83 -4.06
C ASP A 89 -5.60 2.23 -3.46
N LEU A 90 -6.79 2.83 -3.55
CA LEU A 90 -7.07 4.14 -2.98
C LEU A 90 -7.03 4.11 -1.43
N GLU A 91 -7.47 3.01 -0.81
CA GLU A 91 -7.35 2.82 0.64
C GLU A 91 -5.86 2.74 1.06
N PHE A 92 -5.01 2.04 0.30
CA PHE A 92 -3.57 1.98 0.57
C PHE A 92 -2.87 3.33 0.34
N ILE A 93 -3.19 4.03 -0.75
CA ILE A 93 -2.61 5.34 -1.08
C ILE A 93 -3.00 6.39 -0.05
N SER A 94 -4.26 6.41 0.39
CA SER A 94 -4.72 7.34 1.43
C SER A 94 -4.08 7.08 2.79
N SER A 95 -3.90 5.81 3.16
CA SER A 95 -3.17 5.41 4.37
C SER A 95 -1.71 5.87 4.35
N PHE A 96 -1.00 5.67 3.24
CA PHE A 96 0.39 6.13 3.08
C PHE A 96 0.50 7.66 3.04
N GLY A 97 -0.45 8.30 2.34
CA GLY A 97 -0.71 9.73 2.32
C GLY A 97 -0.69 10.38 3.70
N LEU A 98 -1.46 9.79 4.61
CA LEU A 98 -1.63 10.30 5.97
C LEU A 98 -0.51 9.89 6.90
N ALA A 99 0.16 8.76 6.64
CA ALA A 99 1.32 8.32 7.41
C ALA A 99 2.55 9.21 7.20
N LEU A 100 2.83 9.58 5.95
CA LEU A 100 4.13 10.14 5.57
C LEU A 100 4.03 11.51 4.89
N GLY A 101 2.80 11.97 4.66
CA GLY A 101 2.50 13.27 4.05
C GLY A 101 2.43 13.24 2.52
N PRO A 102 1.83 14.28 1.92
CA PRO A 102 1.53 14.32 0.49
C PRO A 102 2.79 14.38 -0.40
N LEU A 103 3.83 15.10 0.03
CA LEU A 103 5.10 15.22 -0.71
C LEU A 103 5.82 13.87 -0.83
N THR A 104 5.80 13.14 0.27
CA THR A 104 6.39 11.81 0.35
C THR A 104 5.63 10.81 -0.49
N THR A 105 4.30 10.89 -0.42
CA THR A 105 3.38 10.04 -1.16
C THR A 105 3.51 10.26 -2.66
N SER A 106 3.74 11.50 -3.13
CA SER A 106 3.96 11.75 -4.56
C SER A 106 5.26 11.14 -5.08
N ARG A 107 6.34 11.17 -4.28
CA ARG A 107 7.61 10.51 -4.62
C ARG A 107 7.46 8.99 -4.67
N TRP A 108 6.77 8.42 -3.67
CA TRP A 108 6.47 6.99 -3.61
C TRP A 108 5.58 6.55 -4.79
N LEU A 109 4.48 7.27 -5.09
CA LEU A 109 3.61 7.01 -6.23
C LEU A 109 4.37 7.12 -7.56
N SER A 110 5.26 8.10 -7.70
CA SER A 110 6.10 8.23 -8.90
C SER A 110 6.94 6.98 -9.11
N LEU A 111 7.54 6.45 -8.04
CA LEU A 111 8.33 5.22 -8.09
C LEU A 111 7.45 3.99 -8.39
N ALA A 112 6.26 3.91 -7.79
CA ALA A 112 5.27 2.87 -8.09
C ALA A 112 4.84 2.90 -9.57
N CYS A 113 4.56 4.07 -10.12
CA CYS A 113 4.22 4.25 -11.53
C CYS A 113 5.36 3.85 -12.47
N VAL A 114 6.61 4.19 -12.15
CA VAL A 114 7.77 3.75 -12.94
C VAL A 114 7.91 2.23 -12.91
N LEU A 115 7.78 1.60 -11.74
CA LEU A 115 7.82 0.13 -11.62
C LEU A 115 6.68 -0.54 -12.39
N ALA A 116 5.47 0.01 -12.31
CA ALA A 116 4.31 -0.46 -13.06
C ALA A 116 4.54 -0.38 -14.58
N LEU A 117 5.08 0.75 -15.08
CA LEU A 117 5.41 0.91 -16.49
C LEU A 117 6.48 -0.08 -16.96
N LEU A 118 7.54 -0.28 -16.17
CA LEU A 118 8.60 -1.26 -16.47
C LEU A 118 8.06 -2.70 -16.50
N ALA A 119 7.16 -3.05 -15.58
CA ALA A 119 6.53 -4.37 -15.54
C ALA A 119 5.62 -4.60 -16.76
N HIS A 120 4.84 -3.59 -17.16
CA HIS A 120 3.99 -3.68 -18.35
C HIS A 120 4.79 -3.78 -19.65
N TRP A 121 5.94 -3.09 -19.72
CA TRP A 121 6.88 -3.24 -20.84
C TRP A 121 7.38 -4.68 -21.02
N GLN A 122 7.51 -5.43 -19.93
CA GLN A 122 7.96 -6.83 -19.98
C GLN A 122 6.81 -7.82 -20.26
N VAL A 123 5.57 -7.50 -19.87
CA VAL A 123 4.41 -8.40 -20.01
C VAL A 123 3.15 -7.63 -20.48
N PRO A 124 3.05 -7.30 -21.78
CA PRO A 124 2.04 -6.36 -22.30
C PRO A 124 0.59 -6.91 -22.37
N GLN A 125 0.32 -8.16 -21.99
CA GLN A 125 -0.98 -8.82 -22.19
C GLN A 125 -1.87 -8.95 -20.95
N LYS A 126 -1.48 -8.41 -19.78
CA LYS A 126 -2.30 -8.47 -18.56
C LYS A 126 -2.61 -7.08 -18.03
N GLN A 127 -3.83 -6.91 -17.50
CA GLN A 127 -4.18 -5.77 -16.65
C GLN A 127 -3.13 -5.65 -15.55
N LEU A 128 -2.57 -4.45 -15.40
CA LEU A 128 -1.51 -4.14 -14.45
C LEU A 128 -2.04 -4.28 -13.02
N PRO A 129 -1.56 -5.25 -12.22
CA PRO A 129 -1.80 -5.23 -10.80
C PRO A 129 -0.96 -4.08 -10.23
N PHE A 130 -1.62 -3.00 -9.80
CA PHE A 130 -0.95 -1.78 -9.31
C PHE A 130 -0.44 -1.98 -7.87
N ILE A 131 -1.09 -2.84 -7.07
CA ILE A 131 -0.72 -3.13 -5.68
C ILE A 131 0.69 -3.72 -5.57
N PRO A 132 1.13 -4.71 -6.38
CA PRO A 132 2.51 -5.17 -6.38
C PRO A 132 3.55 -4.07 -6.59
N ALA A 133 3.31 -3.13 -7.50
CA ALA A 133 4.23 -2.01 -7.74
C ALA A 133 4.24 -1.01 -6.56
N LEU A 134 3.08 -0.75 -5.97
CA LEU A 134 2.93 0.04 -4.74
C LEU A 134 3.69 -0.59 -3.55
N THR A 135 3.62 -1.91 -3.42
CA THR A 135 4.28 -2.63 -2.34
C THR A 135 5.80 -2.70 -2.53
N ILE A 136 6.29 -2.96 -3.75
CA ILE A 136 7.73 -2.97 -4.02
C ILE A 136 8.33 -1.57 -3.82
N SER A 137 7.63 -0.52 -4.26
CA SER A 137 8.07 0.85 -4.04
C SER A 137 8.08 1.22 -2.55
N ALA A 138 7.12 0.76 -1.76
CA ALA A 138 7.11 0.95 -0.32
C ALA A 138 8.30 0.24 0.36
N TRP A 139 8.63 -0.99 -0.05
CA TRP A 139 9.81 -1.72 0.43
C TRP A 139 11.12 -1.03 0.07
N ILE A 140 11.28 -0.57 -1.17
CA ILE A 140 12.47 0.19 -1.61
C ILE A 140 12.65 1.43 -0.75
N TRP A 141 11.55 2.13 -0.49
CA TRP A 141 11.57 3.36 0.27
C TRP A 141 11.84 3.14 1.77
N TRP A 142 11.43 1.99 2.32
CA TRP A 142 11.75 1.57 3.68
C TRP A 142 13.20 1.07 3.86
N VAL A 143 13.77 0.42 2.84
CA VAL A 143 15.13 -0.14 2.88
C VAL A 143 16.20 0.89 2.51
N LEU A 144 15.87 1.90 1.70
CA LEU A 144 16.81 2.96 1.36
C LEU A 144 17.08 3.86 2.57
N PRO A 145 18.36 4.05 2.97
CA PRO A 145 18.71 4.90 4.10
C PRO A 145 18.40 6.35 3.74
N GLY A 146 17.40 6.93 4.40
CA GLY A 146 16.93 8.29 4.13
C GLY A 146 15.72 8.76 4.93
N HIS A 147 15.18 7.89 5.80
CA HIS A 147 14.16 8.19 6.81
C HIS A 147 14.66 7.79 8.18
#